data_AF-A0A922YX44-F1
#
_entry.id   AF-A0A922YX44-F1
#
_cell.length_a   1.000
_cell.length_b   1.000
_cell.length_c   1.000
_cell.angle_alpha   90.00
_cell.angle_beta   90.00
_cell.angle_gamma   90.00
#
_symmetry.space_group_name_H-M   'P 1'
#
loop_
_entity.id
_entity.type
_entity.pdbx_description
1 polymer ?
#
loop_
_entity_poly.entity_id
_entity_poly.type
_entity_poly.pdbx_seq_one_letter_code
_entity_poly.pdbx_strand_id
1 'polypeptide(L)'
;MTDFHLPIQAIKGRGMSHRQPYRFERDARSAFDDGWGTVDEAMALGEEAAAPETQVSFEVARSAITRNESPDLGFTLGLNPYRGCEHGCVYCYARPSHSYLNLSPGLDFETRLVAKRNIAAVLRDELLRPGFVPERLAVGTVTDAYQPIERELRLTREVLEVLSAANFPLAMVTKG
;
A
#
# COMPACT_ATOMS: atom_id res chain seq x y z
N MET A 1 19.93 -3.50 -32.89
CA MET A 1 19.72 -3.76 -31.46
C MET A 1 18.50 -4.66 -31.39
N THR A 2 18.70 -5.92 -31.02
CA THR A 2 17.60 -6.89 -30.92
C THR A 2 16.81 -6.54 -29.67
N ASP A 3 15.59 -6.04 -29.84
CA ASP A 3 14.69 -5.78 -28.71
C ASP A 3 14.32 -7.13 -28.09
N PHE A 4 14.92 -7.44 -26.94
CA PHE A 4 14.55 -8.58 -26.13
C PHE A 4 13.25 -8.26 -25.39
N HIS A 5 12.14 -8.84 -25.87
CA HIS A 5 10.88 -8.83 -25.15
C HIS A 5 10.82 -10.02 -24.19
N LEU A 6 11.27 -9.81 -22.95
CA LEU A 6 10.97 -10.75 -21.86
C LEU A 6 9.45 -10.68 -21.57
N PRO A 7 8.69 -11.77 -21.75
CA PRO A 7 7.27 -11.76 -21.44
C PRO A 7 7.11 -11.51 -19.94
N ILE A 8 6.26 -10.54 -19.59
CA ILE A 8 5.86 -10.30 -18.20
C ILE A 8 5.07 -11.52 -17.74
N GLN A 9 5.72 -12.43 -17.02
CA GLN A 9 5.05 -13.58 -16.43
C GLN A 9 4.17 -13.12 -15.28
N ALA A 10 2.89 -13.46 -15.30
CA ALA A 10 1.98 -13.12 -14.22
C ALA A 10 2.35 -13.90 -12.94
N ILE A 11 2.44 -13.21 -11.81
CA ILE A 11 2.61 -13.85 -10.50
C ILE A 11 1.22 -14.08 -9.93
N LYS A 12 0.88 -15.34 -9.62
CA LYS A 12 -0.43 -15.70 -9.08
C LYS A 12 -0.72 -14.92 -7.79
N GLY A 13 -1.90 -14.31 -7.71
CA GLY A 13 -2.33 -13.52 -6.55
C GLY A 13 -1.76 -12.10 -6.48
N ARG A 14 -0.99 -11.68 -7.49
CA ARG A 14 -0.38 -10.35 -7.60
C ARG A 14 -0.94 -9.64 -8.82
N GLY A 15 -1.20 -8.33 -8.71
CA GLY A 15 -1.70 -7.55 -9.85
C GLY A 15 -0.59 -6.83 -10.61
N MET A 16 0.63 -6.80 -10.08
CA MET A 16 1.83 -6.46 -10.84
C MET A 16 2.85 -7.57 -10.65
N SER A 17 3.54 -7.97 -11.72
CA SER A 17 4.58 -9.00 -11.64
C SER A 17 5.99 -8.46 -11.85
N HIS A 18 6.13 -7.16 -12.11
CA HIS A 18 7.42 -6.50 -12.25
C HIS A 18 7.63 -5.39 -11.25
N ARG A 19 8.90 -5.21 -10.90
CA ARG A 19 9.39 -4.05 -10.18
C ARG A 19 9.52 -2.88 -11.17
N GLN A 20 8.77 -1.81 -10.93
CA GLN A 20 8.98 -0.52 -11.58
C GLN A 20 10.00 0.31 -10.79
N PRO A 21 10.91 1.04 -11.45
CA PRO A 21 11.80 1.97 -10.75
C PRO A 21 10.99 2.98 -9.95
N TYR A 22 11.41 3.25 -8.71
CA TYR A 22 10.75 4.26 -7.90
C TYR A 22 11.29 5.67 -8.20
N ARG A 23 10.56 6.70 -7.78
CA ARG A 23 10.80 8.12 -8.14
C ARG A 23 12.24 8.62 -7.97
N PHE A 24 12.98 8.14 -6.98
CA PHE A 24 14.33 8.62 -6.66
C PHE A 24 15.44 7.61 -7.00
N GLU A 25 15.09 6.54 -7.71
CA GLU A 25 16.04 5.53 -8.16
C GLU A 25 16.88 6.09 -9.31
N ARG A 26 18.21 5.99 -9.18
CA ARG A 26 19.17 6.44 -10.21
C ARG A 26 19.55 5.33 -11.18
N ASP A 27 19.60 4.10 -10.68
CA ASP A 27 20.08 2.94 -11.42
C ASP A 27 18.89 2.11 -11.89
N ALA A 28 18.78 1.89 -13.21
CA ALA A 28 17.83 0.93 -13.74
C ALA A 28 18.43 -0.48 -13.70
N ARG A 29 17.69 -1.44 -13.16
CA ARG A 29 18.05 -2.87 -13.16
C ARG A 29 16.98 -3.66 -13.88
N SER A 30 17.38 -4.51 -14.81
CA SER A 30 16.51 -5.46 -15.50
C SER A 30 17.04 -6.88 -15.27
N ALA A 31 16.13 -7.82 -15.02
CA ALA A 31 16.48 -9.23 -15.15
C ALA A 31 16.85 -9.52 -16.61
N PHE A 32 17.87 -10.34 -16.81
CA PHE A 32 18.25 -10.86 -18.12
C PHE A 32 18.65 -12.33 -17.93
N ASP A 33 18.42 -13.13 -18.97
CA ASP A 33 18.93 -14.50 -19.01
C ASP A 33 20.45 -14.45 -19.22
N ASP A 34 21.19 -14.95 -18.24
CA ASP A 34 22.65 -15.00 -18.27
C ASP A 34 23.19 -16.21 -19.04
N GLY A 35 22.30 -17.08 -19.55
CA GLY A 35 22.64 -18.27 -20.33
C GLY A 35 23.08 -19.46 -19.48
N TRP A 36 22.90 -19.41 -18.16
CA TRP A 36 23.28 -20.50 -17.24
C TRP A 36 22.24 -21.62 -17.19
N GLY A 37 21.16 -21.55 -17.98
CA GLY A 37 20.13 -22.60 -18.07
C GLY A 37 19.20 -22.69 -16.86
N THR A 38 19.42 -21.87 -15.83
CA THR A 38 18.64 -21.90 -14.57
C THR A 38 17.15 -21.65 -14.79
N VAL A 39 16.80 -20.80 -15.77
CA VAL A 39 15.40 -20.50 -16.12
C VAL A 39 14.75 -21.68 -16.84
N ASP A 40 15.45 -22.27 -17.81
CA ASP A 40 14.96 -23.44 -18.56
C ASP A 40 14.84 -24.68 -17.66
N GLU A 41 15.79 -24.88 -16.75
CA GLU A 41 15.78 -25.95 -15.75
C GLU A 41 14.63 -25.75 -14.74
N ALA A 42 14.43 -24.55 -14.21
CA ALA A 42 13.30 -24.25 -13.31
C ALA A 42 11.94 -24.44 -14.01
N MET A 43 11.81 -24.00 -15.26
CA MET A 43 10.61 -24.22 -16.07
C MET A 43 10.37 -25.71 -16.37
N ALA A 44 11.43 -26.47 -16.68
CA ALA A 44 11.34 -27.91 -16.95
C ALA A 44 11.00 -28.74 -15.69
N LEU A 45 11.43 -28.29 -14.52
CA LEU A 45 11.11 -28.89 -13.23
C LEU A 45 9.70 -28.53 -12.72
N GLY A 46 8.98 -27.64 -13.42
CA GLY A 46 7.70 -27.12 -12.96
C GLY A 46 7.82 -26.34 -11.64
N GLU A 47 9.02 -25.83 -11.34
CA GLU A 47 9.25 -24.95 -10.20
C GLU A 47 8.63 -23.60 -10.50
N GLU A 48 7.34 -23.45 -10.20
CA GLU A 48 6.72 -22.13 -10.09
C GLU A 48 7.52 -21.35 -9.03
N ALA A 49 8.25 -20.32 -9.45
CA ALA A 49 8.94 -19.43 -8.54
C ALA A 49 7.95 -18.99 -7.44
N ALA A 50 8.27 -19.31 -6.19
CA ALA A 50 7.36 -19.08 -5.07
C ALA A 50 6.88 -17.63 -5.09
N ALA A 51 5.56 -17.43 -4.98
CA ALA A 51 5.00 -16.09 -4.96
C ALA A 51 5.67 -15.29 -3.83
N PRO A 52 6.12 -14.05 -4.09
CA PRO A 52 6.81 -13.24 -3.10
C PRO A 52 5.91 -13.07 -1.89
N GLU A 53 6.45 -13.35 -0.70
CA GLU A 53 5.72 -13.20 0.55
C GLU A 53 5.45 -11.70 0.83
N THR A 54 4.27 -11.40 1.38
CA THR A 54 3.97 -10.04 1.83
C THR A 54 4.74 -9.75 3.12
N GLN A 55 5.59 -8.73 3.10
CA GLN A 55 6.34 -8.24 4.26
C GLN A 55 5.66 -7.00 4.84
N VAL A 56 5.57 -6.94 6.17
CA VAL A 56 4.99 -5.81 6.88
C VAL A 56 6.04 -5.17 7.77
N SER A 57 6.25 -3.87 7.57
CA SER A 57 7.10 -3.05 8.43
C SER A 57 6.25 -2.12 9.29
N PHE A 58 6.76 -1.70 10.45
CA PHE A 58 6.03 -0.80 11.35
C PHE A 58 6.59 0.62 11.31
N GLU A 59 5.70 1.60 11.24
CA GLU A 59 6.02 3.03 11.32
C GLU A 59 5.38 3.63 12.59
N VAL A 60 6.11 4.54 13.24
CA VAL A 60 5.53 5.45 14.23
C VAL A 60 5.00 6.67 13.48
N ALA A 61 3.69 6.74 13.32
CA ALA A 61 3.02 7.86 12.69
C ALA A 61 3.22 9.15 13.50
N ARG A 62 3.50 10.24 12.79
CA ARG A 62 3.57 11.60 13.35
C ARG A 62 2.23 12.33 13.26
N SER A 63 1.39 11.92 12.32
CA SER A 63 0.01 12.40 12.14
C SER A 63 -0.89 11.26 11.68
N ALA A 64 -2.16 11.33 12.06
CA ALA A 64 -3.17 10.36 11.63
C ALA A 64 -4.02 10.93 10.50
N ILE A 65 -4.43 12.18 10.64
CA ILE A 65 -5.27 12.89 9.69
C ILE A 65 -4.39 13.56 8.63
N THR A 66 -4.69 13.28 7.37
CA THR A 66 -4.19 14.01 6.20
C THR A 66 -5.26 14.95 5.67
N ARG A 67 -4.85 16.08 5.08
CA ARG A 67 -5.75 17.03 4.43
C ARG A 67 -5.42 17.11 2.95
N ASN A 68 -6.44 17.29 2.12
CA ASN A 68 -6.29 17.59 0.71
C ASN A 68 -7.18 18.77 0.33
N GLU A 69 -6.77 19.51 -0.70
CA GLU A 69 -7.45 20.71 -1.19
C GLU A 69 -7.92 20.53 -2.64
N SER A 70 -8.05 19.27 -3.10
CA SER A 70 -8.45 18.99 -4.47
C SER A 70 -9.92 19.35 -4.66
N PRO A 71 -10.26 20.16 -5.66
CA PRO A 71 -11.66 20.48 -5.96
C PRO A 71 -12.44 19.26 -6.49
N ASP A 72 -11.73 18.22 -6.92
CA ASP A 72 -12.32 17.00 -7.51
C ASP A 72 -12.67 15.93 -6.46
N LEU A 73 -12.22 16.10 -5.21
CA LEU A 73 -12.45 15.14 -4.14
C LEU A 73 -13.55 15.63 -3.20
N GLY A 74 -14.58 14.78 -3.00
CA GLY A 74 -15.70 15.06 -2.11
C GLY A 74 -15.40 14.97 -0.60
N PHE A 75 -14.12 15.01 -0.21
CA PHE A 75 -13.68 14.98 1.18
C PHE A 75 -12.40 15.78 1.37
N THR A 76 -12.27 16.46 2.50
CA THR A 76 -11.04 17.19 2.89
C THR A 76 -10.11 16.32 3.72
N LEU A 77 -10.67 15.59 4.69
CA LEU A 77 -9.94 14.80 5.66
C LEU A 77 -9.78 13.35 5.21
N GLY A 78 -8.56 12.84 5.23
CA GLY A 78 -8.24 11.44 4.97
C GLY A 78 -7.51 10.79 6.14
N LEU A 79 -7.66 9.47 6.30
CA LEU A 79 -6.88 8.67 7.23
C LEU A 79 -6.55 7.31 6.62
N ASN A 80 -5.29 6.90 6.74
CA ASN A 80 -4.79 5.65 6.17
C ASN A 80 -3.94 4.92 7.22
N PRO A 81 -4.45 3.81 7.81
CA PRO A 81 -3.72 3.02 8.81
C PRO A 81 -2.48 2.32 8.25
N TYR A 82 -2.51 2.03 6.95
CA TYR A 82 -1.45 1.34 6.22
C TYR A 82 -0.90 2.20 5.08
N ARG A 83 0.26 1.80 4.56
CA ARG A 83 0.76 2.19 3.24
C ARG A 83 0.97 0.91 2.43
N GLY A 84 0.46 0.89 1.20
CA GLY A 84 0.46 -0.32 0.36
C GLY A 84 -0.77 -1.17 0.62
N CYS A 85 -1.13 -2.02 -0.34
CA CYS A 85 -2.36 -2.79 -0.28
C CYS A 85 -2.19 -4.19 -0.87
N GLU A 86 -2.48 -5.23 -0.08
CA GLU A 86 -2.37 -6.64 -0.50
C GLU A 86 -3.35 -7.02 -1.61
N HIS A 87 -4.44 -6.27 -1.79
CA HIS A 87 -5.35 -6.46 -2.92
C HIS A 87 -4.66 -6.25 -4.27
N GLY A 88 -3.51 -5.57 -4.30
CA GLY A 88 -2.61 -5.51 -5.45
C GLY A 88 -3.26 -5.07 -6.75
N CYS A 89 -4.30 -4.23 -6.72
CA CYS A 89 -5.06 -3.95 -7.95
C CYS A 89 -4.18 -3.22 -8.97
N VAL A 90 -4.05 -3.77 -10.18
CA VAL A 90 -3.19 -3.21 -11.23
C VAL A 90 -3.50 -1.74 -11.53
N TYR A 91 -4.79 -1.37 -11.49
CA TYR A 91 -5.30 -0.02 -11.74
C TYR A 91 -5.32 0.90 -10.51
N CYS A 92 -4.71 0.49 -9.39
CA CYS A 92 -4.78 1.27 -8.15
C CYS A 92 -4.03 2.60 -8.30
N TYR A 93 -4.78 3.70 -8.20
CA TYR A 93 -4.23 5.06 -8.30
C TYR A 93 -3.23 5.39 -7.18
N ALA A 94 -3.24 4.64 -6.07
CA ALA A 94 -2.37 4.88 -4.93
C ALA A 94 -0.97 4.27 -5.07
N ARG A 95 -0.73 3.41 -6.07
CA ARG A 95 0.58 2.79 -6.35
C ARG A 95 1.76 3.78 -6.37
N PRO A 96 1.66 4.96 -7.01
CA PRO A 96 2.74 5.94 -7.00
C PRO A 96 3.17 6.42 -5.61
N SER A 97 2.32 6.30 -4.58
CA SER A 97 2.66 6.70 -3.21
C SER A 97 3.85 5.91 -2.62
N HIS A 98 4.04 4.66 -3.05
CA HIS A 98 5.17 3.82 -2.62
C HIS A 98 6.52 4.35 -3.08
N SER A 99 6.54 5.13 -4.16
CA SER A 99 7.78 5.74 -4.63
C SER A 99 8.39 6.72 -3.63
N TYR A 100 7.58 7.29 -2.73
CA TYR A 100 8.06 8.16 -1.65
C TYR A 100 8.66 7.39 -0.46
N LEU A 101 8.54 6.06 -0.46
CA LEU A 101 9.14 5.16 0.52
C LEU A 101 10.43 4.51 0.00
N ASN A 102 10.92 4.93 -1.17
CA ASN A 102 11.98 4.24 -1.92
C ASN A 102 11.61 2.79 -2.27
N LEU A 103 10.31 2.54 -2.47
CA LEU A 103 9.77 1.24 -2.85
C LEU A 103 9.14 1.34 -4.24
N SER A 104 9.18 0.25 -4.98
CA SER A 104 8.55 0.17 -6.29
C SER A 104 7.04 0.45 -6.22
N PRO A 105 6.49 1.30 -7.10
CA PRO A 105 5.03 1.43 -7.24
C PRO A 105 4.39 0.19 -7.91
N GLY A 106 5.21 -0.73 -8.45
CA GLY A 106 4.77 -2.01 -9.01
C GLY A 106 4.61 -3.05 -7.91
N LEU A 107 5.41 -4.12 -7.98
CA LEU A 107 5.31 -5.27 -7.07
C LEU A 107 5.47 -4.91 -5.58
N ASP A 108 6.30 -3.92 -5.21
CA ASP A 108 6.49 -3.58 -3.79
C ASP A 108 5.23 -2.96 -3.14
N PHE A 109 4.30 -2.36 -3.92
CA PHE A 109 3.06 -1.80 -3.39
C PHE A 109 2.18 -2.83 -2.67
N GLU A 110 2.19 -4.07 -3.14
CA GLU A 110 1.33 -5.16 -2.63
C GLU A 110 2.10 -6.24 -1.87
N THR A 111 3.44 -6.18 -1.89
CA THR A 111 4.32 -7.13 -1.20
C THR A 111 5.08 -6.49 -0.04
N ARG A 112 5.18 -5.16 0.04
CA ARG A 112 5.88 -4.45 1.12
C ARG A 112 4.97 -3.38 1.72
N LEU A 113 4.32 -3.75 2.81
CA LEU A 113 3.39 -2.88 3.52
C LEU A 113 4.08 -2.13 4.65
N VAL A 114 3.52 -0.97 5.00
CA VAL A 114 3.88 -0.23 6.20
C VAL A 114 2.64 -0.05 7.06
N ALA A 115 2.69 -0.54 8.31
CA ALA A 115 1.61 -0.42 9.28
C ALA A 115 1.92 0.66 10.32
N LYS A 116 0.98 1.60 10.53
CA LYS A 116 1.15 2.72 11.47
C LYS A 116 0.69 2.31 12.88
N ARG A 117 1.57 1.70 13.65
CA ARG A 117 1.23 1.03 14.93
C ARG A 117 0.60 1.93 16.02
N ASN A 118 0.86 3.23 15.99
CA ASN A 118 0.36 4.20 16.99
C ASN A 118 -0.76 5.09 16.42
N ILE A 119 -1.36 4.72 15.28
CA ILE A 119 -2.29 5.59 14.55
C ILE A 119 -3.50 6.01 15.39
N ALA A 120 -4.04 5.12 16.22
CA ALA A 120 -5.20 5.41 17.05
C ALA A 120 -4.87 6.40 18.18
N ALA A 121 -3.68 6.28 18.79
CA ALA A 121 -3.23 7.22 19.81
C ALA A 121 -3.04 8.63 19.21
N VAL A 122 -2.36 8.71 18.06
CA VAL A 122 -2.16 9.98 17.35
C VAL A 122 -3.49 10.61 16.93
N LEU A 123 -4.43 9.80 16.43
CA LEU A 123 -5.76 10.28 16.07
C LEU A 123 -6.48 10.87 17.28
N ARG A 124 -6.47 10.19 18.42
CA ARG A 124 -7.10 10.69 19.65
C ARG A 124 -6.54 12.07 20.03
N ASP A 125 -5.22 12.22 20.01
CA ASP A 125 -4.57 13.49 20.33
C ASP A 125 -4.90 14.58 19.31
N GLU A 126 -5.00 14.24 18.02
CA GLU A 126 -5.36 15.17 16.95
C GLU A 126 -6.79 15.69 17.07
N LEU A 127 -7.75 14.83 17.40
CA LEU A 127 -9.16 15.21 17.59
C LEU A 127 -9.36 16.14 18.80
N LEU A 128 -8.47 16.10 19.80
CA LEU A 128 -8.52 16.94 20.99
C LEU A 128 -7.82 18.30 20.81
N ARG A 129 -7.17 18.56 19.67
CA ARG A 129 -6.44 19.81 19.46
C ARG A 129 -7.39 21.01 19.48
N PRO A 130 -7.06 22.10 20.20
CA PRO A 130 -7.83 23.34 20.15
C PRO A 130 -7.98 23.84 18.71
N GLY A 131 -9.21 24.19 18.32
CA GLY A 131 -9.50 24.68 16.97
C GLY A 131 -9.63 23.59 15.90
N PHE A 132 -9.55 22.30 16.26
CA PHE A 132 -9.90 21.24 15.31
C PHE A 132 -11.38 21.33 14.93
N VAL A 133 -11.66 21.46 13.63
CA VAL A 133 -13.02 21.50 13.08
C VAL A 133 -13.36 20.11 12.53
N PRO A 134 -14.39 19.43 13.09
CA PRO A 134 -14.85 18.15 12.56
C PRO A 134 -15.44 18.26 11.15
N GLU A 135 -14.98 17.38 10.28
CA GLU A 135 -15.53 17.14 8.94
C GLU A 135 -15.57 15.62 8.70
N ARG A 136 -16.29 15.16 7.67
CA ARG A 136 -16.31 13.74 7.34
C ARG A 136 -14.89 13.24 7.03
N LEU A 137 -14.45 12.19 7.75
CA LEU A 137 -13.16 11.54 7.52
C LEU A 137 -13.28 10.41 6.50
N ALA A 138 -12.51 10.46 5.42
CA ALA A 138 -12.39 9.36 4.47
C ALA A 138 -11.28 8.39 4.93
N VAL A 139 -11.65 7.17 5.30
CA VAL A 139 -10.72 6.14 5.79
C VAL A 139 -10.38 5.16 4.68
N GLY A 140 -9.08 4.88 4.50
CA GLY A 140 -8.60 3.95 3.47
C GLY A 140 -8.69 4.53 2.07
N THR A 141 -8.23 5.77 1.88
CA THR A 141 -8.25 6.41 0.56
C THR A 141 -7.11 5.94 -0.32
N VAL A 142 -5.88 5.86 0.21
CA VAL A 142 -4.67 5.45 -0.55
C VAL A 142 -4.17 4.05 -0.20
N THR A 143 -4.98 3.30 0.55
CA THR A 143 -4.82 1.89 0.88
C THR A 143 -6.20 1.33 1.14
N ASP A 144 -6.38 0.01 1.06
CA ASP A 144 -7.58 -0.58 1.63
C ASP A 144 -7.47 -0.61 3.17
N ALA A 145 -8.55 -0.24 3.87
CA ALA A 145 -8.59 -0.21 5.33
C ALA A 145 -8.78 -1.61 5.94
N TYR A 146 -9.42 -2.54 5.24
CA TYR A 146 -9.69 -3.91 5.71
C TYR A 146 -8.97 -4.99 4.89
N GLN A 147 -7.86 -4.62 4.24
CA GLN A 147 -6.95 -5.59 3.59
C GLN A 147 -6.57 -6.77 4.53
N PRO A 148 -6.24 -7.95 3.99
CA PRO A 148 -6.02 -9.19 4.75
C PRO A 148 -5.26 -9.04 6.07
N ILE A 149 -4.15 -8.28 6.12
CA ILE A 149 -3.35 -8.06 7.33
C ILE A 149 -4.12 -7.39 8.49
N GLU A 150 -5.22 -6.69 8.21
CA GLU A 150 -6.08 -6.09 9.25
C GLU A 150 -6.68 -7.15 10.17
N ARG A 151 -6.83 -8.40 9.72
CA ARG A 151 -7.27 -9.52 10.58
C ARG A 151 -6.35 -9.75 11.77
N GLU A 152 -5.06 -9.46 11.59
CA GLU A 152 -4.03 -9.64 12.60
C GLU A 152 -3.77 -8.34 13.37
N LEU A 153 -3.56 -7.24 12.66
CA LEU A 153 -3.09 -5.98 13.25
C LEU A 153 -4.19 -5.09 13.83
N ARG A 154 -5.42 -5.20 13.32
CA ARG A 154 -6.60 -4.51 13.86
C ARG A 154 -6.45 -2.98 13.98
N LEU A 155 -5.57 -2.35 13.21
CA LEU A 155 -5.30 -0.90 13.30
C LEU A 155 -6.50 -0.08 12.81
N THR A 156 -7.21 -0.54 11.77
CA THR A 156 -8.46 0.09 11.35
C THR A 156 -9.51 -0.03 12.44
N ARG A 157 -9.61 -1.19 13.11
CA ARG A 157 -10.50 -1.36 14.26
C ARG A 157 -10.20 -0.35 15.37
N GLU A 158 -8.94 -0.18 15.76
CA GLU A 158 -8.56 0.80 16.80
C GLU A 158 -8.91 2.24 16.40
N VAL A 159 -8.71 2.60 15.12
CA VAL A 159 -9.13 3.90 14.56
C VAL A 159 -10.64 4.07 14.70
N LEU A 160 -11.42 3.07 14.34
CA LEU A 160 -12.89 3.13 14.41
C LEU A 160 -13.40 3.25 15.85
N GLU A 161 -12.73 2.63 16.82
CA GLU A 161 -13.08 2.78 18.24
C GLU A 161 -12.86 4.22 18.72
N VAL A 162 -11.76 4.87 18.31
CA VAL A 162 -11.52 6.29 18.61
C VAL A 162 -12.58 7.19 17.96
N LEU A 163 -12.88 6.97 16.68
CA LEU A 163 -13.90 7.74 15.95
C LEU A 163 -15.29 7.54 16.56
N SER A 164 -15.64 6.30 16.94
CA SER A 164 -16.91 5.98 17.57
C SER A 164 -17.05 6.66 18.93
N ALA A 165 -16.00 6.66 19.76
CA ALA A 165 -16.01 7.33 21.06
C ALA A 165 -16.21 8.85 20.93
N ALA A 166 -15.71 9.43 19.83
CA ALA A 166 -15.86 10.85 19.51
C ALA A 166 -17.14 11.19 18.72
N ASN A 167 -17.99 10.20 18.40
CA ASN A 167 -19.12 10.36 17.46
C ASN A 167 -18.71 11.03 16.13
N PHE A 168 -17.51 10.70 15.64
CA PHE A 168 -16.88 11.36 14.50
C PHE A 168 -17.42 10.83 13.17
N PRO A 169 -17.89 11.69 12.25
CA PRO A 169 -18.43 11.23 10.97
C PRO A 169 -17.32 10.68 10.06
N LEU A 170 -17.55 9.51 9.46
CA LEU A 170 -16.61 8.89 8.53
C LEU A 170 -17.30 8.31 7.29
N ALA A 171 -16.51 8.10 6.24
CA ALA A 171 -16.83 7.26 5.11
C ALA A 171 -15.64 6.33 4.83
N MET A 172 -15.93 5.11 4.38
CA MET A 172 -14.94 4.10 4.08
C MET A 172 -15.39 3.30 2.87
N VAL A 173 -14.45 2.98 1.99
CA VAL A 173 -14.63 2.05 0.87
C VAL A 173 -13.55 0.98 1.00
N THR A 174 -13.95 -0.28 0.92
CA THR A 174 -13.06 -1.43 1.04
C THR A 174 -13.48 -2.53 0.08
N LYS A 175 -12.52 -3.37 -0.32
CA LYS A 175 -12.71 -4.58 -1.13
C LYS A 175 -12.92 -5.85 -0.30
N GLY A 176 -12.78 -5.81 1.02
CA GLY A 176 -12.98 -6.97 1.87
C GLY A 176 -12.80 -6.64 3.34
#